data_AF-A0A3G9JAX8-F1
#
_entry.id   AF-A0A3G9JAX8-F1
#
_cell.length_a   1.000
_cell.length_b   1.000
_cell.length_c   1.000
_cell.angle_alpha   90.00
_cell.angle_beta   90.00
_cell.angle_gamma   90.00
#
_symmetry.space_group_name_H-M   'P 1'
#
loop_
_entity.id
_entity.type
_entity.pdbx_description
1 polymer ?
#
loop_
_entity_poly.entity_id
_entity_poly.type
_entity_poly.pdbx_seq_one_letter_code
_entity_poly.pdbx_strand_id
1 'polypeptide(L)'
;MIISIAIWMVSVVIAALYYKSSIQKLRTPYTFSYIMSEYQLGTYHMPLFITTKLAPLLIVVELLTAVWIFLPWTRLYGFILGACLQIVFFMLMFMNMRRNFPYGCGCFKMNAPSVITARHAWGNLVLCFVQVAVVIIVVAG
;
A
#
# COMPACT_ATOMS: atom_id res chain seq x y z
N MET A 1 20.67 -14.53 -15.70
CA MET A 1 21.45 -13.33 -15.29
C MET A 1 20.69 -12.02 -15.52
N ILE A 2 20.26 -11.71 -16.75
CA ILE A 2 19.52 -10.46 -17.06
C ILE A 2 18.20 -10.34 -16.26
N ILE A 3 17.41 -11.43 -16.20
CA ILE A 3 16.13 -11.47 -15.45
C ILE A 3 16.35 -11.18 -13.95
N SER A 4 17.40 -11.75 -13.35
CA SER A 4 17.74 -11.55 -11.95
C SER A 4 18.11 -10.10 -11.62
N ILE A 5 18.83 -9.43 -12.53
CA ILE A 5 19.17 -8.00 -12.41
C ILE A 5 17.91 -7.13 -12.52
N ALA A 6 17.02 -7.44 -13.46
CA ALA A 6 15.76 -6.73 -13.63
C ALA A 6 14.86 -6.85 -12.39
N ILE A 7 14.71 -8.05 -11.83
CA ILE A 7 13.96 -8.28 -10.58
C ILE A 7 14.57 -7.47 -9.44
N TRP A 8 15.89 -7.45 -9.32
CA TRP A 8 16.57 -6.69 -8.27
C TRP A 8 16.30 -5.18 -8.39
N MET A 9 16.40 -4.60 -9.59
CA MET A 9 16.08 -3.19 -9.81
C MET A 9 14.62 -2.87 -9.44
N VAL A 10 13.67 -3.72 -9.87
CA VAL A 10 12.25 -3.56 -9.53
C VAL A 10 12.02 -3.68 -8.02
N SER A 11 12.66 -4.64 -7.35
CA SER A 11 12.61 -4.80 -5.90
C SER A 11 13.10 -3.55 -5.17
N VAL A 12 14.21 -2.95 -5.59
CA VAL A 12 14.73 -1.72 -4.97
C VAL A 12 13.73 -0.57 -5.11
N VAL A 13 13.16 -0.38 -6.30
CA VAL A 13 12.16 0.68 -6.54
C VAL A 13 10.91 0.47 -5.69
N ILE A 14 10.36 -0.76 -5.67
CA ILE A 14 9.15 -1.06 -4.91
C ILE A 14 9.41 -0.97 -3.40
N ALA A 15 10.52 -1.50 -2.92
CA ALA A 15 10.90 -1.38 -1.51
C ALA A 15 11.04 0.09 -1.09
N ALA A 16 11.64 0.94 -1.94
CA ALA A 16 11.74 2.38 -1.68
C ALA A 16 10.36 3.08 -1.61
N LEU A 17 9.41 2.67 -2.47
CA LEU A 17 8.04 3.20 -2.44
C LEU A 17 7.31 2.82 -1.14
N TYR A 18 7.34 1.55 -0.75
CA TYR A 18 6.75 1.10 0.52
C TYR A 18 7.43 1.75 1.71
N TYR A 19 8.76 1.79 1.74
CA TYR A 19 9.50 2.44 2.83
C TYR A 19 9.13 3.93 2.97
N LYS A 20 9.13 4.68 1.87
CA LYS A 20 8.74 6.10 1.88
C LYS A 20 7.31 6.28 2.38
N SER A 21 6.39 5.43 1.91
CA SER A 21 5.00 5.44 2.35
C SER A 21 4.90 5.18 3.86
N SER A 22 5.45 4.06 4.35
CA SER A 22 5.42 3.66 5.76
C SER A 22 6.01 4.71 6.68
N ILE A 23 7.15 5.32 6.32
CA ILE A 23 7.78 6.37 7.13
C ILE A 23 6.89 7.62 7.22
N GLN A 24 6.21 8.00 6.15
CA GLN A 24 5.25 9.10 6.20
C GLN A 24 4.09 8.80 7.17
N LYS A 25 3.58 7.56 7.16
CA LYS A 25 2.52 7.11 8.07
C LYS A 25 2.99 7.05 9.52
N LEU A 26 4.21 6.57 9.74
CA LEU A 26 4.83 6.40 11.06
C LEU A 26 5.11 7.74 11.75
N ARG A 27 5.38 8.82 10.98
CA ARG A 27 5.54 10.17 11.52
C ARG A 27 4.24 10.76 12.06
N THR A 28 3.09 10.40 11.47
CA THR A 28 1.78 10.92 11.86
C THR A 28 0.74 9.78 11.96
N PRO A 29 0.89 8.86 12.93
CA PRO A 29 0.06 7.65 13.01
C PRO A 29 -1.39 7.98 13.37
N TYR A 30 -1.62 9.01 14.19
CA TYR A 30 -2.95 9.51 14.52
C TYR A 30 -3.69 10.07 13.30
N THR A 31 -2.99 10.79 12.43
CA THR A 31 -3.62 11.30 11.21
C THR A 31 -3.98 10.15 10.26
N PHE A 32 -3.14 9.12 10.19
CA PHE A 32 -3.44 7.94 9.38
C PHE A 32 -4.63 7.14 9.92
N SER A 33 -4.76 6.97 11.24
CA SER A 33 -5.92 6.28 11.84
C SER A 33 -7.22 7.05 11.63
N TYR A 34 -7.16 8.39 11.64
CA TYR A 34 -8.29 9.24 11.29
C TYR A 34 -8.67 9.09 9.81
N ILE A 35 -7.71 9.18 8.89
CA ILE A 35 -7.94 8.93 7.45
C ILE A 35 -8.57 7.55 7.23
N MET A 36 -8.08 6.52 7.93
CA MET A 36 -8.68 5.17 7.85
C MET A 36 -10.14 5.14 8.33
N SER A 37 -10.51 5.95 9.33
CA SER A 37 -11.91 6.02 9.80
C SER A 37 -12.84 6.73 8.82
N GLU A 38 -12.30 7.56 7.92
CA GLU A 38 -13.07 8.21 6.86
C GLU A 38 -13.43 7.24 5.71
N TYR A 39 -12.71 6.13 5.57
CA TYR A 39 -13.06 5.11 4.58
C TYR A 39 -14.37 4.40 4.96
N GLN A 40 -15.31 4.36 4.01
CA GLN A 40 -16.55 3.58 4.14
C GLN A 40 -16.45 2.24 3.41
N LEU A 41 -16.96 1.19 4.04
CA LEU A 41 -17.23 -0.10 3.41
C LEU A 41 -18.73 -0.19 3.11
N GLY A 42 -19.13 0.36 1.96
CA GLY A 42 -20.54 0.44 1.57
C GLY A 42 -21.26 1.49 2.41
N THR A 43 -22.25 1.08 3.20
CA THR A 43 -22.97 1.96 4.15
C THR A 43 -22.32 2.02 5.53
N TYR A 44 -21.33 1.17 5.80
CA TYR A 44 -20.70 1.09 7.11
C TYR A 44 -19.49 2.02 7.23
N HIS A 45 -19.51 2.87 8.25
CA HIS A 45 -18.36 3.66 8.67
C HIS A 45 -17.49 2.85 9.62
N MET A 46 -16.18 2.81 9.37
CA MET A 46 -15.26 2.18 10.32
C MET A 46 -15.16 3.03 11.60
N PRO A 47 -15.52 2.48 12.77
CA PRO A 47 -15.40 3.22 14.02
C PRO A 47 -13.93 3.50 14.35
N LEU A 48 -13.65 4.72 14.83
CA LEU A 48 -12.30 5.20 15.13
C LEU A 48 -11.52 4.28 16.10
N PHE A 49 -12.23 3.61 17.02
CA PHE A 49 -11.61 2.65 17.94
C PHE A 49 -10.96 1.44 17.23
N ILE A 50 -11.54 1.00 16.11
CA ILE A 50 -10.97 -0.08 15.31
C ILE A 50 -9.79 0.45 14.49
N THR A 51 -9.96 1.61 13.85
CA THR A 51 -8.93 2.15 12.96
C THR A 51 -7.68 2.61 13.71
N THR A 52 -7.81 3.05 14.95
CA THR A 52 -6.65 3.38 15.82
C THR A 52 -5.78 2.17 16.16
N LYS A 53 -6.35 0.95 16.18
CA LYS A 53 -5.60 -0.30 16.35
C LYS A 53 -5.09 -0.86 15.03
N LEU A 54 -5.90 -0.75 13.97
CA LEU A 54 -5.58 -1.30 12.66
C LEU A 54 -4.51 -0.48 11.93
N ALA A 55 -4.55 0.85 12.05
CA ALA A 55 -3.60 1.76 11.40
C ALA A 55 -2.13 1.44 11.74
N PRO A 56 -1.69 1.34 13.01
CA PRO A 56 -0.30 0.99 13.32
C PRO A 56 0.07 -0.40 12.83
N LEU A 57 -0.86 -1.36 12.88
CA LEU A 57 -0.64 -2.70 12.31
C LEU A 57 -0.37 -2.62 10.81
N LEU A 58 -1.15 -1.85 10.08
CA LEU A 58 -0.98 -1.66 8.64
C LEU A 58 0.34 -0.98 8.29
N ILE A 59 0.79 -0.01 9.09
CA ILE A 59 2.10 0.64 8.93
C ILE A 59 3.23 -0.37 9.13
N VAL A 60 3.14 -1.22 10.17
CA VAL A 60 4.14 -2.27 10.42
C VAL A 60 4.17 -3.27 9.28
N VAL A 61 3.00 -3.68 8.78
CA VAL A 61 2.88 -4.61 7.65
C VAL A 61 3.49 -4.01 6.38
N GLU A 62 3.23 -2.73 6.07
CA GLU A 62 3.86 -2.05 4.93
C GLU A 62 5.39 -1.93 5.10
N LEU A 63 5.88 -1.60 6.30
CA LEU A 63 7.32 -1.54 6.55
C LEU A 63 7.96 -2.92 6.39
N LEU A 64 7.30 -3.96 6.90
CA LEU A 64 7.73 -5.35 6.75
C LEU A 64 7.81 -5.75 5.27
N THR A 65 6.82 -5.35 4.45
CA THR A 65 6.88 -5.61 3.00
C THR A 65 8.08 -4.95 2.34
N ALA A 66 8.42 -3.72 2.71
CA ALA A 66 9.60 -3.05 2.17
C ALA A 66 10.88 -3.84 2.47
N VAL A 67 11.04 -4.31 3.72
CA VAL A 67 12.20 -5.10 4.16
C VAL A 67 12.25 -6.46 3.47
N TRP A 68 11.11 -7.15 3.38
CA TRP A 68 11.05 -8.46 2.72
C TRP A 68 11.30 -8.40 1.23
N ILE A 69 10.81 -7.37 0.52
CA ILE A 69 11.08 -7.20 -0.92
C ILE A 69 12.58 -6.94 -1.16
N PHE A 70 13.24 -6.21 -0.26
CA PHE A 70 14.66 -5.88 -0.37
C PHE A 70 15.56 -7.12 -0.20
N LEU A 71 15.27 -7.96 0.80
CA LEU A 71 16.04 -9.16 1.10
C LEU A 71 15.78 -10.28 0.07
N PRO A 72 16.81 -10.85 -0.58
CA PRO A 72 16.59 -11.81 -1.68
C PRO A 72 15.87 -13.10 -1.25
N TRP A 73 16.12 -13.56 -0.02
CA TRP A 73 15.59 -14.78 0.59
C TRP A 73 14.09 -14.70 0.90
N THR A 74 13.58 -13.50 1.23
CA THR A 74 12.18 -13.28 1.62
C THR A 74 11.37 -12.50 0.58
N ARG A 75 12.00 -12.17 -0.55
CA ARG A 75 11.44 -11.34 -1.63
C ARG A 75 10.10 -11.84 -2.16
N LEU A 76 9.97 -13.15 -2.35
CA LEU A 76 8.74 -13.76 -2.83
C LEU A 76 7.57 -13.44 -1.89
N TYR A 77 7.76 -13.65 -0.59
CA TYR A 77 6.75 -13.35 0.43
C TYR A 77 6.45 -11.85 0.50
N GLY A 78 7.48 -11.01 0.36
CA GLY A 78 7.33 -9.56 0.31
C GLY A 78 6.43 -9.10 -0.83
N PHE A 79 6.61 -9.64 -2.05
CA PHE A 79 5.76 -9.31 -3.19
C PHE A 79 4.34 -9.86 -3.08
N ILE A 80 4.15 -11.06 -2.53
CA ILE A 80 2.81 -11.60 -2.28
C ILE A 80 2.06 -10.71 -1.29
N LEU A 81 2.71 -10.34 -0.18
CA LEU A 81 2.10 -9.52 0.85
C LEU A 81 1.80 -8.10 0.32
N GLY A 82 2.74 -7.51 -0.42
CA GLY A 82 2.54 -6.21 -1.05
C GLY A 82 1.39 -6.21 -2.06
N ALA A 83 1.23 -7.27 -2.87
CA ALA A 83 0.09 -7.42 -3.78
C ALA A 83 -1.23 -7.51 -3.01
N CYS A 84 -1.29 -8.29 -1.92
CA CYS A 84 -2.47 -8.37 -1.05
C CYS A 84 -2.84 -7.00 -0.46
N LEU A 85 -1.88 -6.24 0.06
CA LEU A 85 -2.11 -4.88 0.56
C LEU A 85 -2.68 -3.99 -0.54
N GLN A 86 -2.14 -4.10 -1.75
CA GLN A 86 -2.53 -3.27 -2.86
C GLN A 86 -3.94 -3.53 -3.37
N ILE A 87 -4.37 -4.80 -3.31
CA ILE A 87 -5.75 -5.19 -3.57
C ILE A 87 -6.69 -4.58 -2.53
N VAL A 88 -6.34 -4.65 -1.25
CA VAL A 88 -7.15 -4.06 -0.17
C VAL A 88 -7.29 -2.54 -0.36
N PHE A 89 -6.18 -1.83 -0.60
CA PHE A 89 -6.23 -0.38 -0.85
C PHE A 89 -6.97 -0.02 -2.13
N PHE A 90 -6.82 -0.82 -3.19
CA PHE A 90 -7.59 -0.63 -4.42
C PHE A 90 -9.09 -0.74 -4.17
N MET A 91 -9.54 -1.78 -3.46
CA MET A 91 -10.95 -1.95 -3.11
C MET A 91 -11.47 -0.78 -2.27
N LEU A 92 -10.72 -0.37 -1.23
CA LEU A 92 -11.09 0.76 -0.38
C LEU A 92 -11.21 2.07 -1.16
N MET A 93 -10.26 2.37 -2.06
CA MET A 93 -10.33 3.55 -2.91
C MET A 93 -11.46 3.47 -3.93
N PHE A 94 -11.68 2.30 -4.52
CA PHE A 94 -12.73 2.10 -5.52
C PHE A 94 -14.11 2.36 -4.92
N MET A 95 -14.37 1.86 -3.71
CA MET A 95 -15.63 2.09 -2.98
C MET A 95 -15.82 3.54 -2.53
N ASN A 96 -14.73 4.28 -2.34
CA ASN A 96 -14.75 5.67 -1.87
C ASN A 96 -14.41 6.69 -2.97
N MET A 97 -14.61 6.33 -4.23
CA MET A 97 -14.36 7.23 -5.36
C MET A 97 -15.18 8.52 -5.24
N ARG A 98 -14.57 9.64 -5.67
CA ARG A 98 -15.14 11.00 -5.65
C ARG A 98 -15.43 11.57 -4.26
N ARG A 99 -15.08 10.87 -3.18
CA ARG A 99 -15.11 11.46 -1.83
C ARG A 99 -13.90 12.34 -1.58
N ASN A 100 -14.13 13.39 -0.81
CA ASN A 100 -13.10 14.29 -0.33
C ASN A 100 -12.53 13.76 0.98
N PHE A 101 -11.22 13.56 1.02
CA PHE A 101 -10.48 13.25 2.22
C PHE A 101 -9.68 14.49 2.62
N PRO A 102 -10.09 15.24 3.67
CA PRO A 102 -9.45 16.49 4.07
C PRO A 102 -7.97 16.31 4.46
N TYR A 103 -7.60 15.12 4.94
CA TYR A 103 -6.23 14.78 5.33
C TYR A 103 -5.50 13.92 4.28
N GLY A 104 -6.11 13.69 3.12
CA GLY A 104 -5.56 12.89 2.03
C GLY A 104 -5.99 11.41 2.08
N CYS A 105 -5.74 10.67 1.01
CA CYS A 105 -6.14 9.26 0.88
C CYS A 105 -5.24 8.26 1.65
N GLY A 106 -4.13 8.72 2.24
CA GLY A 106 -3.29 7.92 3.14
C GLY A 106 -2.39 6.87 2.48
N CYS A 107 -2.43 6.66 1.16
CA CYS A 107 -1.56 5.68 0.47
C CYS A 107 -0.18 6.21 0.07
N PHE A 108 -0.07 7.44 -0.42
CA PHE A 108 1.22 8.03 -0.86
C PHE A 108 1.40 9.50 -0.50
N LYS A 109 0.32 10.16 -0.06
CA LYS A 109 0.32 11.54 0.43
C LYS A 109 -0.59 11.62 1.65
N MET A 110 -0.10 12.26 2.70
CA MET A 110 -0.84 12.63 3.90
C MET A 110 -0.77 14.14 4.09
N ASN A 111 -1.76 14.69 4.79
CA ASN A 111 -1.86 16.10 5.16
C ASN A 111 -2.03 17.06 3.96
N ALA A 112 -2.59 16.55 2.86
CA ALA A 112 -3.04 17.36 1.75
C ALA A 112 -4.45 16.92 1.36
N PRO A 113 -5.44 17.83 1.33
CA PRO A 113 -6.79 17.48 0.94
C PRO A 113 -6.77 16.87 -0.46
N SER A 114 -7.35 15.70 -0.60
CA SER A 114 -7.36 14.97 -1.86
C SER A 114 -8.73 14.36 -2.12
N VAL A 115 -9.22 14.55 -3.35
CA VAL A 115 -10.35 13.77 -3.86
C VAL A 115 -9.81 12.43 -4.33
N ILE A 116 -10.44 11.32 -3.94
CA ILE A 116 -10.10 10.01 -4.51
C ILE A 116 -10.52 10.01 -5.98
N THR A 117 -9.53 10.17 -6.85
CA THR A 117 -9.66 10.07 -8.30
C THR A 117 -9.30 8.67 -8.79
N ALA A 118 -9.81 8.29 -9.97
CA ALA A 118 -9.45 7.05 -10.64
C ALA A 118 -7.94 6.86 -10.82
N ARG A 119 -7.18 7.96 -10.89
CA ARG A 119 -5.70 7.94 -10.97
C ARG A 119 -5.06 7.29 -9.75
N HIS A 120 -5.60 7.51 -8.55
CA HIS A 120 -5.07 6.92 -7.32
C HIS A 120 -5.37 5.42 -7.26
N ALA A 121 -6.59 5.01 -7.60
CA ALA A 121 -6.95 3.60 -7.69
C ALA A 121 -6.10 2.89 -8.77
N TRP A 122 -5.92 3.52 -9.93
CA TRP A 122 -5.10 2.98 -11.02
C TRP A 122 -3.64 2.81 -10.63
N GLY A 123 -3.04 3.80 -9.96
CA GLY A 123 -1.67 3.68 -9.46
C GLY A 123 -1.51 2.49 -8.52
N ASN A 124 -2.52 2.21 -7.69
CA ASN A 124 -2.49 1.02 -6.85
C ASN A 124 -2.59 -0.27 -7.67
N LEU A 125 -3.53 -0.34 -8.61
CA LEU A 125 -3.72 -1.50 -9.49
C LEU A 125 -2.48 -1.83 -10.33
N VAL A 126 -1.78 -0.82 -10.87
CA VAL A 126 -0.53 -1.01 -11.62
C VAL A 126 0.56 -1.59 -10.72
N LEU A 127 0.73 -1.04 -9.51
CA LEU A 127 1.69 -1.58 -8.53
C LEU A 127 1.34 -3.02 -8.16
N CYS A 128 0.06 -3.37 -8.05
CA CYS A 128 -0.38 -4.74 -7.80
C CYS A 128 0.03 -5.66 -8.96
N PHE A 129 -0.24 -5.24 -10.20
CA PHE A 129 0.05 -6.03 -11.39
C PHE A 129 1.56 -6.29 -11.54
N VAL A 130 2.39 -5.27 -11.30
CA VAL A 130 3.86 -5.42 -11.33
C VAL A 130 4.31 -6.46 -10.29
N GLN A 131 3.78 -6.41 -9.08
CA GLN A 131 4.16 -7.36 -8.02
C GLN A 131 3.74 -8.79 -8.36
N VAL A 132 2.52 -8.99 -8.87
CA VAL A 132 2.03 -10.31 -9.32
C VAL A 132 2.88 -10.84 -10.48
N ALA A 133 3.22 -10.00 -11.45
CA ALA A 133 4.08 -10.40 -12.57
C ALA A 133 5.46 -10.88 -12.07
N VAL A 134 6.07 -10.17 -11.11
CA VAL A 134 7.35 -10.59 -10.52
C VAL A 134 7.21 -11.93 -9.76
N VAL A 135 6.12 -12.13 -9.01
CA VAL A 135 5.85 -13.42 -8.34
C VAL A 135 5.75 -14.56 -9.35
N ILE A 136 4.99 -14.39 -10.44
CA ILE A 136 4.84 -15.41 -11.48
C ILE A 136 6.20 -15.72 -12.11
N ILE A 137 7.00 -14.70 -12.44
CA ILE A 137 8.34 -14.88 -13.03
C ILE A 137 9.28 -15.64 -12.08
N VAL A 138 9.23 -15.34 -10.77
CA VAL A 138 10.08 -15.99 -9.76
C VAL A 138 9.65 -17.44 -9.48
N VAL A 139 8.36 -17.76 -9.62
CA VAL A 139 7.83 -19.12 -9.39
C VAL A 139 7.95 -20.00 -10.65
N ALA A 140 7.83 -19.42 -11.84
CA ALA A 140 7.85 -20.16 -13.11
C ALA A 140 9.24 -20.33 -13.72
N GLY A 141 10.25 -19.59 -13.26
CA GLY A 141 11.63 -19.64 -13.75
C GLY A 141 12.57 -20.27 -12.74
#